data_AF-A0A1B7P7M5-F1
#
_entry.id   AF-A0A1B7P7M5-F1
#
_cell.length_a   1.000
_cell.length_b   1.000
_cell.length_c   1.000
_cell.angle_alpha   90.00
_cell.angle_beta   90.00
_cell.angle_gamma   90.00
#
_symmetry.space_group_name_H-M   'P 1'
#
loop_
_entity.id
_entity.type
_entity.pdbx_description
1 polymer ?
#
loop_
_entity_poly.entity_id
_entity_poly.type
_entity_poly.pdbx_seq_one_letter_code
_entity_poly.pdbx_strand_id
1 'polypeptide(L)'
;MSPINSLWFKWKSLKLPWRRTFLAGKDLTGNTFWEFKDALNAKRLRRIVKYNPKTHLADVKVSPQWHQWLRYARQEPPTIQEQQSELLRQERMKHLAKLADERWASKPSFLDRPQGQNPGPAVQSSHEIHPPSADKPDDLEGIHKATDEESEPKDQARTKKSPWTRDTGGPSEKWQPESWTPTPKGR
;
A
#
# COMPACT_ATOMS: atom_id res chain seq x y z
N MET A 1 24.27 0.90 21.42
CA MET A 1 23.72 -0.21 22.24
C MET A 1 24.89 -0.96 22.85
N SER A 2 25.03 -1.00 24.18
CA SER A 2 26.11 -1.74 24.85
C SER A 2 26.14 -3.22 24.40
N PRO A 3 27.33 -3.78 24.07
CA PRO A 3 27.46 -5.16 23.58
C PRO A 3 27.05 -6.21 24.62
N ILE A 4 27.15 -5.90 25.91
CA ILE A 4 26.83 -6.79 27.04
C ILE A 4 25.34 -7.12 27.07
N ASN A 5 24.48 -6.13 26.78
CA ASN A 5 23.04 -6.34 26.68
C ASN A 5 22.70 -7.30 25.52
N SER A 6 23.45 -7.24 24.42
CA SER A 6 23.17 -8.07 23.25
C SER A 6 23.40 -9.56 23.49
N LEU A 7 24.46 -9.96 24.21
CA LEU A 7 24.73 -11.36 24.52
C LEU A 7 23.67 -11.92 25.47
N TRP A 8 23.28 -11.15 26.49
CA TRP A 8 22.22 -11.57 27.40
C TRP A 8 20.91 -11.82 26.66
N PHE A 9 20.51 -10.92 25.75
CA PHE A 9 19.30 -11.11 24.94
C PHE A 9 19.42 -12.33 24.00
N LYS A 10 20.58 -12.53 23.35
CA LYS A 10 20.85 -13.73 22.52
C LYS A 10 20.77 -15.02 23.33
N TRP A 11 21.37 -15.05 24.51
CA TRP A 11 21.26 -16.21 25.41
C TRP A 11 19.81 -16.43 25.88
N LYS A 12 19.09 -15.34 26.18
CA LYS A 12 17.68 -15.41 26.58
C LYS A 12 16.73 -15.80 25.45
N SER A 13 17.09 -15.65 24.17
CA SER A 13 16.25 -16.08 23.04
C SER A 13 16.42 -17.56 22.67
N LEU A 14 17.52 -18.20 23.07
CA LEU A 14 17.73 -19.64 22.83
C LEU A 14 16.64 -20.50 23.48
N LYS A 15 16.11 -21.47 22.73
CA LYS A 15 15.06 -22.42 23.14
C LYS A 15 15.68 -23.70 23.67
N LEU A 16 16.14 -23.68 24.93
CA LEU A 16 16.72 -24.86 25.60
C LEU A 16 15.61 -25.73 26.24
N PRO A 17 15.73 -27.08 26.22
CA PRO A 17 14.64 -27.98 26.60
C PRO A 17 14.23 -27.91 28.08
N TRP A 18 15.14 -27.56 28.99
CA TRP A 18 14.86 -27.36 30.43
C TRP A 18 14.23 -26.00 30.75
N ARG A 19 14.19 -25.08 29.78
CA ARG A 19 13.77 -23.71 30.02
C ARG A 19 12.31 -23.56 29.61
N ARG A 20 11.51 -22.88 30.45
CA ARG A 20 10.06 -22.72 30.23
C ARG A 20 9.69 -21.36 29.64
N THR A 21 10.58 -20.37 29.72
CA THR A 21 10.37 -18.98 29.28
C THR A 21 11.48 -18.54 28.34
N PHE A 22 11.14 -18.00 27.18
CA PHE A 22 12.07 -17.60 26.14
C PHE A 22 11.80 -16.17 25.71
N LEU A 23 12.86 -15.43 25.39
CA LEU A 23 12.73 -14.09 24.84
C LEU A 23 12.45 -14.20 23.35
N ALA A 24 11.32 -13.65 22.90
CA ALA A 24 10.97 -13.58 21.48
C ALA A 24 11.61 -12.37 20.81
N GLY A 25 11.65 -11.23 21.49
CA GLY A 25 12.28 -10.01 20.97
C GLY A 25 12.09 -8.81 21.87
N LYS A 26 12.44 -7.64 21.32
CA LYS A 26 12.27 -6.34 21.96
C LYS A 26 11.73 -5.34 20.95
N ASP A 27 11.03 -4.32 21.42
CA ASP A 27 10.67 -3.19 20.59
C ASP A 27 11.74 -2.09 20.61
N LEU A 28 11.50 -1.02 19.84
CA LEU A 28 12.34 0.18 19.83
C LEU A 28 12.24 1.00 21.13
N THR A 29 11.18 0.82 21.92
CA THR A 29 10.95 1.56 23.18
C THR A 29 11.67 0.93 24.37
N GLY A 30 12.10 -0.33 24.24
CA GLY A 30 12.80 -1.08 25.28
C GLY A 30 11.94 -2.11 26.02
N ASN A 31 10.67 -2.29 25.62
CA ASN A 31 9.84 -3.38 26.09
C ASN A 31 10.37 -4.72 25.58
N THR A 32 10.26 -5.75 26.41
CA THR A 32 10.71 -7.11 26.07
C THR A 32 9.53 -8.06 25.98
N PHE A 33 9.55 -8.92 24.97
CA PHE A 33 8.47 -9.81 24.63
C PHE A 33 8.90 -11.24 24.86
N TRP A 34 8.08 -12.00 25.59
CA TRP A 34 8.43 -13.32 26.08
C TRP A 34 7.36 -14.34 25.70
N GLU A 35 7.80 -15.55 25.37
CA GLU A 35 6.94 -16.72 25.24
C GLU A 35 7.23 -17.70 26.37
N PHE A 36 6.21 -18.37 26.91
CA PHE A 36 6.40 -19.37 27.96
C PHE A 36 5.37 -20.49 27.90
N LYS A 37 5.75 -21.66 28.44
CA LYS A 37 4.83 -22.79 28.62
C LYS A 37 4.05 -22.62 29.92
N ASP A 38 2.73 -22.56 29.82
CA ASP A 38 1.87 -22.58 31.01
C ASP A 38 1.94 -23.97 31.68
N ALA A 39 1.82 -24.01 33.01
CA ALA A 39 1.76 -25.26 33.76
C ALA A 39 0.43 -25.97 33.54
N LEU A 40 -0.67 -25.22 33.43
CA LEU A 40 -2.01 -25.79 33.25
C LEU A 40 -2.33 -26.15 31.79
N ASN A 41 -1.75 -25.41 30.83
CA ASN A 41 -2.01 -25.59 29.39
C ASN A 41 -0.71 -25.74 28.61
N ALA A 42 -0.10 -26.92 28.68
CA ALA A 42 1.17 -27.22 28.00
C ALA A 42 1.08 -27.23 26.46
N LYS A 43 -0.13 -27.36 25.88
CA LYS A 43 -0.33 -27.39 24.42
C LYS A 43 -0.09 -26.02 23.75
N ARG A 44 -0.23 -24.91 24.48
CA ARG A 44 -0.14 -23.55 23.92
C ARG A 44 0.93 -22.73 24.62
N LEU A 45 1.82 -22.12 23.85
CA LEU A 45 2.77 -21.14 24.36
C LEU A 45 2.04 -19.83 24.68
N ARG A 46 2.17 -19.33 25.90
CA ARG A 46 1.66 -18.04 26.36
C ARG A 46 2.63 -16.92 26.02
N ARG A 47 2.12 -15.77 25.58
CA ARG A 47 2.91 -14.58 25.21
C ARG A 47 2.68 -13.47 26.24
N ILE A 48 3.75 -12.78 26.65
CA ILE A 48 3.67 -11.69 27.64
C ILE A 48 4.67 -10.56 27.32
N VAL A 49 4.28 -9.33 27.62
CA VAL A 49 5.15 -8.15 27.59
C VAL A 49 5.69 -7.87 28.98
N LYS A 50 6.98 -7.57 29.05
CA LYS A 50 7.61 -6.96 30.22
C LYS A 50 8.06 -5.56 29.85
N TYR A 51 7.41 -4.59 30.45
CA TYR A 51 7.73 -3.16 30.37
C TYR A 51 8.44 -2.72 31.66
N ASN A 52 8.86 -1.46 31.73
CA ASN A 52 9.53 -0.91 32.91
C ASN A 52 8.54 -0.85 34.10
N PRO A 53 8.86 -1.42 35.27
CA PRO A 53 7.94 -1.41 36.42
C PRO A 53 7.57 -0.01 36.91
N LYS A 54 8.34 1.03 36.55
CA LYS A 54 8.07 2.42 36.91
C LYS A 54 7.02 3.09 36.00
N THR A 55 6.77 2.56 34.81
CA THR A 55 5.79 3.14 33.88
C THR A 55 4.38 2.66 34.24
N HIS A 56 3.43 3.59 34.31
CA HIS A 56 2.03 3.23 34.55
C HIS A 56 1.48 2.40 33.38
N LEU A 57 0.62 1.41 33.68
CA LEU A 57 0.13 0.44 32.71
C LEU A 57 -0.58 1.10 31.50
N ALA A 58 -1.32 2.19 31.74
CA ALA A 58 -2.03 2.90 30.67
C ALA A 58 -1.08 3.61 29.68
N ASP A 59 0.14 3.93 30.10
CA ASP A 59 1.11 4.68 29.30
C ASP A 59 2.01 3.75 28.48
N VAL A 60 1.91 2.43 28.66
CA VAL A 60 2.72 1.45 27.95
C VAL A 60 2.28 1.40 26.49
N LYS A 61 3.03 2.07 25.62
CA LYS A 61 2.82 2.08 24.17
C LYS A 61 3.48 0.85 23.54
N VAL A 62 2.66 -0.05 23.00
CA VAL A 62 3.13 -1.24 22.26
C VAL A 62 2.73 -1.08 20.79
N SER A 63 3.62 -1.44 19.85
CA SER A 63 3.33 -1.31 18.42
C SER A 63 2.20 -2.26 17.98
N PRO A 64 1.43 -1.94 16.92
CA PRO A 64 0.37 -2.83 16.42
C PRO A 64 0.89 -4.22 16.00
N GLN A 65 2.09 -4.29 15.42
CA GLN A 65 2.73 -5.55 15.05
C GLN A 65 2.98 -6.45 16.27
N TRP A 66 3.46 -5.86 17.37
CA TRP A 66 3.64 -6.58 18.63
C TRP A 66 2.29 -6.98 19.26
N HIS A 67 1.25 -6.16 19.14
CA HIS A 67 -0.10 -6.53 19.56
C HIS A 67 -0.65 -7.73 18.79
N GLN A 68 -0.48 -7.78 17.46
CA GLN A 68 -0.88 -8.93 16.64
C GLN A 68 -0.19 -10.21 17.10
N TRP A 69 1.11 -10.11 17.39
CA TRP A 69 1.87 -11.23 17.92
C TRP A 69 1.37 -11.66 19.30
N LEU A 70 1.17 -10.73 20.24
CA LEU A 70 0.61 -11.07 21.57
C LEU A 70 -0.77 -11.72 21.50
N ARG A 71 -1.59 -11.31 20.51
CA ARG A 71 -2.93 -11.84 20.25
C ARG A 71 -2.96 -13.08 19.35
N TYR A 72 -1.81 -13.66 19.01
CA TYR A 72 -1.71 -14.85 18.16
C TYR A 72 -2.24 -14.68 16.74
N ALA A 73 -2.49 -13.45 16.30
CA ALA A 73 -2.84 -13.17 14.91
C ALA A 73 -1.64 -13.38 13.98
N ARG A 74 -0.43 -13.21 14.51
CA ARG A 74 0.84 -13.48 13.81
C ARG A 74 1.61 -14.59 14.51
N GLN A 75 2.17 -15.51 13.73
CA GLN A 75 2.99 -16.61 14.25
C GLN A 75 4.37 -16.13 14.71
N GLU A 76 5.10 -15.46 13.82
CA GLU A 76 6.46 -14.99 14.08
C GLU A 76 6.49 -13.60 14.76
N PRO A 77 7.42 -13.35 15.69
CA PRO A 77 7.57 -12.03 16.30
C PRO A 77 8.11 -11.00 15.30
N PRO A 78 7.70 -9.72 15.40
CA PRO A 78 8.20 -8.68 14.50
C PRO A 78 9.69 -8.41 14.72
N THR A 79 10.44 -8.32 13.62
CA THR A 79 11.89 -8.11 13.65
C THR A 79 12.23 -6.63 13.91
N ILE A 80 13.46 -6.34 14.35
CA ILE A 80 13.90 -4.96 14.56
C ILE A 80 13.89 -4.16 13.24
N GLN A 81 14.27 -4.80 12.13
CA GLN A 81 14.26 -4.17 10.81
C GLN A 81 12.83 -3.84 10.35
N GLU A 82 11.86 -4.73 10.60
CA GLU A 82 10.44 -4.48 10.30
C GLU A 82 9.88 -3.31 11.13
N GLN A 83 10.31 -3.19 12.39
CA GLN A 83 9.91 -2.07 13.23
C GLN A 83 10.49 -0.74 12.73
N GLN A 84 11.74 -0.73 12.28
CA GLN A 84 12.39 0.46 11.71
C GLN A 84 11.75 0.85 10.37
N SER A 85 11.47 -0.11 9.50
CA SER A 85 10.83 0.14 8.22
C SER A 85 9.42 0.70 8.39
N GLU A 86 8.69 0.28 9.43
CA GLU A 86 7.36 0.83 9.73
C GLU A 86 7.42 2.31 10.14
N LEU A 87 8.42 2.73 10.90
CA LEU A 87 8.61 4.17 11.22
C LEU A 87 8.89 4.98 9.95
N LEU A 88 9.81 4.51 9.11
CA LEU A 88 10.12 5.16 7.83
C LEU A 88 8.88 5.22 6.91
N ARG A 89 8.07 4.17 6.90
CA ARG A 89 6.81 4.13 6.15
C ARG A 89 5.83 5.20 6.64
N GLN A 90 5.70 5.37 7.96
CA GLN A 90 4.83 6.38 8.56
C GLN A 90 5.29 7.80 8.20
N GLU A 91 6.59 8.06 8.27
CA GLU A 91 7.16 9.36 7.88
C GLU A 91 6.90 9.65 6.40
N ARG A 92 7.19 8.68 5.52
CA ARG A 92 6.93 8.80 4.09
C ARG A 92 5.45 9.05 3.80
N MET A 93 4.55 8.34 4.49
CA MET A 93 3.10 8.51 4.32
C MET A 93 2.65 9.92 4.72
N LYS A 94 3.15 10.46 5.83
CA LYS A 94 2.82 11.82 6.27
C LYS A 94 3.28 12.86 5.25
N HIS A 95 4.48 12.70 4.71
CA HIS A 95 4.99 13.57 3.66
C HIS A 95 4.14 13.52 2.38
N LEU A 96 3.77 12.31 1.94
CA LEU A 96 2.92 12.14 0.75
C LEU A 96 1.50 12.71 0.97
N ALA A 97 0.94 12.54 2.17
CA ALA A 97 -0.36 13.10 2.52
C ALA A 97 -0.34 14.64 2.42
N LYS A 98 0.70 15.28 2.97
CA LYS A 98 0.87 16.74 2.85
C LYS A 98 0.90 17.22 1.39
N LEU A 99 1.68 16.54 0.53
CA LEU A 99 1.73 16.88 -0.89
C LEU A 99 0.38 16.64 -1.60
N ALA A 100 -0.40 15.67 -1.15
CA ALA A 100 -1.74 15.43 -1.68
C ALA A 100 -2.71 16.55 -1.26
N ASP A 101 -2.64 17.00 0.00
CA ASP A 101 -3.44 18.10 0.52
C ASP A 101 -3.12 19.41 -0.20
N GLU A 102 -1.84 19.71 -0.46
CA GLU A 102 -1.42 20.87 -1.26
C GLU A 102 -1.98 20.80 -2.69
N ARG A 103 -1.91 19.62 -3.32
CA ARG A 103 -2.52 19.39 -4.65
C ARG A 103 -4.04 19.45 -4.63
N TRP A 104 -4.68 19.14 -3.51
CA TRP A 104 -6.13 19.23 -3.36
C TRP A 104 -6.57 20.67 -3.16
N ALA A 105 -5.86 21.41 -2.31
CA ALA A 105 -6.12 22.83 -2.03
C ALA A 105 -5.87 23.74 -3.25
N SER A 106 -4.91 23.39 -4.11
CA SER A 106 -4.62 24.15 -5.33
C SER A 106 -5.64 23.95 -6.45
N LYS A 107 -6.45 22.89 -6.39
CA LYS A 107 -7.54 22.70 -7.35
C LYS A 107 -8.66 23.69 -6.99
N PRO A 108 -9.11 24.54 -7.94
CA PRO A 108 -10.20 25.47 -7.67
C PRO A 108 -11.44 24.68 -7.25
N SER A 109 -11.93 24.95 -6.04
CA SER A 109 -13.12 24.31 -5.51
C SER A 109 -14.31 24.64 -6.41
N PHE A 110 -14.93 23.62 -6.98
CA PHE A 110 -16.14 23.79 -7.80
C PHE A 110 -17.30 24.45 -7.04
N LEU A 111 -17.27 24.39 -5.70
CA LEU A 111 -18.27 25.01 -4.82
C LEU A 111 -18.03 26.51 -4.59
N ASP A 112 -16.82 27.02 -4.81
CA ASP A 112 -16.48 28.44 -4.66
C ASP A 112 -16.65 29.16 -6.02
N ARG A 113 -17.73 28.83 -6.73
CA ARG A 113 -18.10 29.53 -7.95
C ARG A 113 -18.68 30.88 -7.52
N PRO A 114 -18.11 32.03 -7.97
CA PRO A 114 -18.68 33.32 -7.60
C PRO A 114 -20.15 33.37 -8.02
N GLN A 115 -21.04 33.65 -7.06
CA GLN A 115 -22.45 33.94 -7.29
C GLN A 115 -22.53 35.08 -8.32
N GLY A 116 -22.78 34.72 -9.57
CA GLY A 116 -22.76 35.67 -10.69
C GLY A 116 -22.94 35.03 -12.05
N GLN A 117 -22.71 33.71 -12.19
CA GLN A 117 -23.09 32.97 -13.38
C GLN A 117 -24.33 32.12 -13.11
N ASN A 118 -25.50 32.68 -13.44
CA ASN A 118 -26.76 31.95 -13.51
C ASN A 118 -26.58 30.72 -14.42
N PRO A 119 -26.88 29.49 -13.96
CA PRO A 119 -26.97 28.36 -14.86
C PRO A 119 -28.19 28.56 -15.77
N GLY A 120 -27.96 28.65 -17.07
CA GLY A 120 -29.03 28.48 -18.05
C GLY A 120 -29.72 27.11 -17.88
N PRO A 121 -30.98 26.96 -18.31
CA PRO A 121 -31.79 25.79 -17.99
C PRO A 121 -31.14 24.50 -18.49
N ALA A 122 -31.00 23.55 -17.58
CA ALA A 122 -30.45 22.22 -17.82
C ALA A 122 -31.49 21.30 -18.47
N VAL A 123 -31.69 21.38 -19.79
CA VAL A 123 -32.30 20.28 -20.56
C VAL A 123 -31.87 20.38 -22.03
N GLN A 124 -30.79 19.71 -22.45
CA GLN A 124 -30.64 19.18 -23.81
C GLN A 124 -29.71 17.96 -23.79
N SER A 125 -30.28 16.78 -23.54
CA SER A 125 -29.67 15.51 -23.90
C SER A 125 -29.91 15.23 -25.38
N SER A 126 -29.03 15.72 -26.25
CA SER A 126 -28.99 15.31 -27.65
C SER A 126 -27.72 14.48 -27.85
N HIS A 127 -27.81 13.19 -27.53
CA HIS A 127 -26.81 12.22 -27.96
C HIS A 127 -27.09 11.92 -29.44
N GLU A 128 -26.52 12.73 -30.32
CA GLU A 128 -26.40 12.39 -31.74
C GLU A 128 -24.96 11.93 -32.00
N ILE A 129 -24.84 10.63 -32.26
CA ILE A 129 -23.60 9.98 -32.70
C ILE A 129 -23.39 10.37 -34.17
N HIS A 130 -22.46 11.29 -34.40
CA HIS A 130 -21.88 11.51 -35.73
C HIS A 130 -20.37 11.27 -35.65
N PRO A 131 -19.82 10.31 -36.42
CA PRO A 131 -18.38 10.13 -36.53
C PRO A 131 -17.78 11.28 -37.35
N PRO A 132 -16.71 11.97 -36.90
CA PRO A 132 -16.04 12.92 -37.75
C PRO A 132 -15.23 12.19 -38.82
N SER A 133 -15.67 12.37 -40.06
CA SER A 133 -14.95 12.08 -41.30
C SER A 133 -13.54 12.70 -41.27
N ALA A 134 -12.60 11.93 -41.82
CA ALA A 134 -11.22 12.33 -42.00
C ALA A 134 -11.11 13.37 -43.13
N ASP A 135 -10.85 14.62 -42.78
CA ASP A 135 -10.35 15.63 -43.71
C ASP A 135 -8.97 16.11 -43.22
N LYS A 136 -7.96 15.82 -44.04
CA LYS A 136 -6.60 16.33 -43.93
C LYS A 136 -6.55 17.78 -44.42
N PRO A 137 -5.65 18.61 -43.91
CA PRO A 137 -5.00 19.62 -44.73
C PRO A 137 -3.50 19.33 -44.88
N ASP A 138 -3.09 19.30 -46.15
CA ASP A 138 -1.70 19.30 -46.62
C ASP A 138 -1.03 20.66 -46.41
N ASP A 139 0.30 20.60 -46.47
CA ASP A 139 1.28 21.64 -46.77
C ASP A 139 1.64 22.66 -45.68
N LEU A 140 2.86 22.50 -45.14
CA LEU A 140 3.93 23.48 -45.33
C LEU A 140 5.31 22.77 -45.22
N GLU A 141 5.95 22.57 -46.37
CA GLU A 141 7.35 22.18 -46.50
C GLU A 141 8.31 23.30 -46.05
N GLY A 142 9.40 22.91 -45.40
CA GLY A 142 10.53 23.78 -45.06
C GLY A 142 11.79 22.96 -44.85
N ILE A 143 12.58 22.87 -45.92
CA ILE A 143 13.76 22.04 -46.21
C ILE A 143 14.98 22.41 -45.35
N HIS A 144 15.91 21.46 -45.17
CA HIS A 144 17.40 21.52 -45.20
C HIS A 144 17.96 20.39 -44.30
N LYS A 145 18.17 19.17 -44.81
CA LYS A 145 19.29 18.65 -45.61
C LYS A 145 20.64 18.63 -44.85
N ALA A 146 21.03 17.45 -44.38
CA ALA A 146 22.42 17.02 -44.26
C ALA A 146 22.45 15.47 -44.29
N THR A 147 23.10 14.98 -45.33
CA THR A 147 23.48 13.60 -45.66
C THR A 147 24.42 13.01 -44.62
N ASP A 148 24.37 11.69 -44.40
CA ASP A 148 25.46 10.79 -44.79
C ASP A 148 25.04 9.32 -44.64
N GLU A 149 25.78 8.48 -45.38
CA GLU A 149 25.34 7.25 -46.04
C GLU A 149 25.40 5.96 -45.20
N GLU A 150 24.61 5.00 -45.70
CA GLU A 150 24.96 3.58 -45.90
C GLU A 150 24.68 2.49 -44.84
N SER A 151 23.93 1.49 -45.35
CA SER A 151 23.96 0.04 -45.10
C SER A 151 22.81 -0.58 -44.31
N GLU A 152 21.87 -1.19 -45.06
CA GLU A 152 21.06 -2.33 -44.61
C GLU A 152 21.89 -3.63 -44.70
N PRO A 153 21.64 -4.62 -43.82
CA PRO A 153 20.72 -5.68 -44.24
C PRO A 153 19.69 -6.12 -43.18
N LYS A 154 18.53 -6.52 -43.70
CA LYS A 154 17.45 -7.34 -43.12
C LYS A 154 17.86 -8.26 -41.96
N ASP A 155 17.14 -8.18 -40.83
CA ASP A 155 16.57 -9.37 -40.18
C ASP A 155 15.60 -9.05 -39.02
N GLN A 156 14.41 -9.67 -39.11
CA GLN A 156 13.52 -10.10 -38.02
C GLN A 156 12.96 -9.04 -37.05
N ALA A 157 11.75 -8.55 -37.40
CA ALA A 157 10.85 -7.84 -36.49
C ALA A 157 10.39 -8.73 -35.32
N ARG A 158 11.10 -8.66 -34.19
CA ARG A 158 10.55 -8.99 -32.86
C ARG A 158 10.10 -7.68 -32.21
N THR A 159 8.80 -7.41 -32.26
CA THR A 159 8.18 -6.32 -31.48
C THR A 159 8.31 -6.63 -29.98
N LYS A 160 9.39 -6.15 -29.37
CA LYS A 160 9.55 -6.16 -27.91
C LYS A 160 8.56 -5.16 -27.33
N LYS A 161 7.41 -5.65 -26.85
CA LYS A 161 6.55 -4.86 -25.96
C LYS A 161 7.36 -4.51 -24.72
N SER A 162 7.47 -3.21 -24.42
CA SER A 162 8.18 -2.72 -23.24
C SER A 162 7.55 -3.30 -21.96
N PRO A 163 8.35 -3.72 -20.95
CA PRO A 163 7.85 -4.32 -19.70
C PRO A 163 7.03 -3.35 -18.82
N TRP A 164 6.82 -2.11 -19.28
CA TRP A 164 6.09 -1.06 -18.58
C TRP A 164 4.74 -0.71 -19.21
N THR A 165 4.35 -1.36 -20.31
CA THR A 165 3.01 -1.19 -20.88
C THR A 165 2.00 -1.91 -19.98
N ARG A 166 1.38 -1.19 -19.05
CA ARG A 166 0.25 -1.70 -18.27
C ARG A 166 -1.01 -1.57 -19.12
N ASP A 167 -1.76 -2.66 -19.27
CA ASP A 167 -3.09 -2.62 -19.85
C ASP A 167 -3.95 -1.67 -19.01
N THR A 168 -4.42 -0.60 -19.65
CA THR A 168 -5.31 0.39 -19.04
C THR A 168 -6.69 -0.25 -18.88
N GLY A 169 -6.91 -0.97 -17.78
CA GLY A 169 -8.23 -1.48 -17.43
C GLY A 169 -8.28 -2.04 -16.01
N GLY A 170 -9.20 -1.53 -15.19
CA GLY A 170 -9.43 -2.04 -13.83
C GLY A 170 -10.11 -3.41 -13.84
N PRO A 171 -9.91 -4.27 -12.81
CA PRO A 171 -10.53 -5.62 -12.74
C PRO A 171 -12.07 -5.62 -12.85
N SER A 172 -12.71 -4.48 -12.60
CA SER A 172 -14.16 -4.29 -12.60
C SER A 172 -14.75 -3.80 -13.94
N GLU A 173 -13.96 -3.45 -14.95
CA GLU A 173 -14.48 -2.92 -16.23
C GLU A 173 -15.28 -3.95 -17.03
N LYS A 174 -15.02 -5.24 -16.81
CA LYS A 174 -15.77 -6.33 -17.46
C LYS A 174 -17.02 -6.76 -16.68
N TRP A 175 -17.28 -6.17 -15.51
CA TRP A 175 -18.42 -6.54 -14.69
C TRP A 175 -19.65 -5.71 -15.11
N GLN A 176 -20.65 -6.38 -15.67
CA GLN A 176 -21.98 -5.82 -15.89
C GLN A 176 -22.98 -6.62 -15.05
N PRO A 177 -23.90 -5.98 -14.30
CA PRO A 177 -24.91 -6.70 -13.53
C PRO A 177 -25.94 -7.35 -14.46
N GLU A 178 -26.29 -8.61 -14.18
CA GLU A 178 -27.44 -9.26 -14.83
C GLU A 178 -28.76 -8.62 -14.38
N SER A 179 -29.73 -8.52 -15.28
CA SER A 179 -31.06 -7.99 -14.96
C SER A 179 -31.89 -9.00 -14.16
N TRP A 180 -32.44 -8.56 -13.03
CA TRP A 180 -33.28 -9.37 -12.14
C TRP A 180 -34.56 -9.84 -12.85
N THR A 181 -34.76 -11.16 -12.98
CA THR A 181 -35.99 -11.75 -13.53
C THR A 181 -36.79 -12.45 -12.42
N PRO A 182 -37.95 -11.92 -12.00
CA PRO A 182 -38.77 -12.58 -10.97
C PRO A 182 -39.43 -13.85 -11.53
N THR A 183 -39.27 -14.98 -10.84
CA THR A 183 -39.95 -16.23 -11.19
C THR A 183 -41.45 -16.12 -10.87
N PRO A 184 -42.37 -16.31 -11.84
CA PRO A 184 -43.80 -16.30 -11.54
C PRO A 184 -44.18 -17.53 -10.71
N LYS A 185 -44.91 -17.29 -9.62
CA LYS A 185 -45.41 -18.33 -8.70
C LYS A 185 -46.55 -19.10 -9.38
N GLY A 186 -46.33 -20.38 -9.68
CA GLY A 186 -47.32 -21.27 -10.27
C GLY A 186 -48.58 -21.41 -9.39
N ARG A 187 -49.74 -21.49 -10.05
CA ARG A 187 -51.08 -21.59 -9.47
C ARG A 187 -51.46 -23.05 -9.23
#